data_AF-K3YAT6-F1
#
_entry.id   AF-K3YAT6-F1
#
_cell.length_a   1.000
_cell.length_b   1.000
_cell.length_c   1.000
_cell.angle_alpha   90.00
_cell.angle_beta   90.00
_cell.angle_gamma   90.00
#
_symmetry.space_group_name_H-M   'P 1'
#
loop_
_entity.id
_entity.type
_entity.pdbx_description
1 polymer ?
#
loop_
_entity_poly.entity_id
_entity_poly.type
_entity_poly.pdbx_seq_one_letter_code
_entity_poly.pdbx_strand_id
1 'polypeptide(L)'
;MLNLVIVDPSHLVMPLLKLGWCQWIGAAIFIWGSLHQLRCHAILGSLREHKDSDEYVIPRGDWFSRVSCPHYLAEIVIYFGLLIASGGSDISIANLSFSAVQTHKWYLQKFEDYPRSRYAIIPNVC
;
A
#
# COMPACT_ATOMS: atom_id res chain seq x y z
N MET A 1 21.44 -16.15 34.70
CA MET A 1 22.28 -15.47 33.70
C MET A 1 21.46 -15.32 32.43
N LEU A 2 21.02 -14.10 32.11
CA LEU A 2 20.32 -13.79 30.86
C LEU A 2 21.34 -13.78 29.72
N ASN A 3 21.19 -14.69 28.76
CA ASN A 3 21.94 -14.67 27.50
C ASN A 3 21.41 -13.51 26.65
N LEU A 4 22.07 -12.36 26.74
CA LEU A 4 22.00 -11.32 25.72
C LEU A 4 22.59 -11.91 24.43
N VAL A 5 21.71 -12.38 23.54
CA VAL A 5 22.07 -12.70 22.16
C VAL A 5 22.57 -11.41 21.52
N ILE A 6 23.89 -11.24 21.45
CA ILE A 6 24.50 -10.22 20.62
C ILE A 6 24.25 -10.67 19.18
N VAL A 7 23.16 -10.15 18.59
CA VAL A 7 22.91 -10.30 17.16
C VAL A 7 23.98 -9.48 16.46
N ASP A 8 24.97 -10.17 15.90
CA ASP A 8 26.04 -9.53 15.13
C ASP A 8 25.41 -8.79 13.92
N PRO A 9 25.59 -7.45 13.81
CA PRO A 9 24.95 -6.66 12.76
C PRO A 9 25.28 -7.17 11.35
N SER A 10 26.43 -7.82 11.18
CA SER A 10 26.91 -8.37 9.91
C SER A 10 25.93 -9.37 9.27
N HIS A 11 25.24 -10.19 10.08
CA HIS A 11 24.22 -11.11 9.60
C HIS A 11 22.96 -10.41 9.07
N LEU A 12 22.69 -9.19 9.55
CA LEU A 12 21.57 -8.36 9.08
C LEU A 12 21.90 -7.59 7.80
N VAL A 13 23.15 -7.13 7.63
CA VAL A 13 23.56 -6.38 6.43
C VAL A 13 24.00 -7.26 5.25
N MET A 14 24.48 -8.48 5.48
CA MET A 14 24.88 -9.42 4.41
C MET A 14 23.77 -9.72 3.38
N PRO A 15 22.49 -9.94 3.76
CA PRO A 15 21.39 -10.10 2.81
C PRO A 15 21.08 -8.82 2.03
N LEU A 16 21.20 -7.65 2.67
CA LEU A 16 20.92 -6.35 2.06
C LEU A 16 21.96 -5.99 1.00
N LEU A 17 23.22 -6.35 1.21
CA LEU A 17 24.30 -6.13 0.25
C LEU A 17 24.28 -7.10 -0.94
N LYS A 18 23.49 -8.19 -0.87
CA LYS A 18 23.26 -9.12 -1.99
C LYS A 18 22.10 -8.71 -2.90
N LEU A 19 21.43 -7.60 -2.61
CA LEU A 19 20.33 -7.09 -3.42
C LEU A 19 20.87 -6.48 -4.73
N GLY A 20 20.28 -6.87 -5.86
CA GLY A 20 20.59 -6.30 -7.16
C GLY A 20 20.00 -4.90 -7.34
N TRP A 21 20.38 -4.24 -8.44
CA TRP A 21 19.92 -2.88 -8.75
C TRP A 21 18.39 -2.77 -8.87
N CYS A 22 17.72 -3.80 -9.39
CA CYS A 22 16.25 -3.83 -9.48
C CYS A 22 15.59 -3.78 -8.10
N GLN A 23 16.14 -4.50 -7.11
CA GLN A 23 15.64 -4.49 -5.74
C GLN A 23 15.77 -3.11 -5.11
N TRP A 24 16.91 -2.44 -5.30
CA TRP A 24 17.12 -1.09 -4.79
C TRP A 24 16.21 -0.05 -5.46
N ILE A 25 16.05 -0.13 -6.79
CA ILE A 25 15.15 0.75 -7.54
C ILE A 25 13.69 0.52 -7.09
N GLY A 26 13.27 -0.74 -7.02
CA GLY A 26 11.93 -1.11 -6.57
C GLY A 26 11.67 -0.68 -5.12
N ALA A 27 12.64 -0.84 -4.23
CA ALA A 27 12.56 -0.36 -2.85
C ALA A 27 12.45 1.17 -2.77
N ALA A 28 13.20 1.91 -3.58
CA ALA A 28 13.10 3.36 -3.64
C ALA A 28 11.70 3.82 -4.10
N ILE A 29 11.16 3.20 -5.16
CA ILE A 29 9.80 3.48 -5.67
C ILE A 29 8.74 3.13 -4.62
N PHE A 30 8.89 1.98 -3.95
CA PHE A 30 7.99 1.55 -2.89
C PHE A 30 7.95 2.54 -1.71
N ILE A 31 9.13 2.96 -1.23
CA ILE A 31 9.24 3.93 -0.14
C ILE A 31 8.63 5.26 -0.56
N TRP A 32 8.92 5.72 -1.78
CA TRP A 32 8.36 6.96 -2.33
C TRP A 32 6.83 6.93 -2.38
N GLY A 33 6.24 5.88 -2.96
CA GLY A 33 4.79 5.69 -2.98
C GLY A 33 4.19 5.61 -1.58
N SER A 34 4.82 4.87 -0.67
CA SER A 34 4.36 4.73 0.72
C SER A 34 4.34 6.07 1.47
N LEU A 35 5.36 6.93 1.28
CA LEU A 35 5.39 8.26 1.88
C LEU A 35 4.25 9.14 1.38
N HIS A 36 3.96 9.11 0.08
CA HIS A 36 2.83 9.85 -0.50
C HIS A 36 1.48 9.31 -0.03
N GLN A 37 1.32 7.99 0.06
CA GLN A 37 0.11 7.38 0.58
C GLN A 37 -0.14 7.79 2.05
N LEU A 38 0.89 7.76 2.90
CA LEU A 38 0.81 8.21 4.29
C LEU A 38 0.42 9.68 4.40
N ARG A 39 1.03 10.56 3.59
CA ARG A 39 0.67 11.98 3.54
C ARG A 39 -0.79 12.19 3.12
N CYS A 40 -1.25 11.47 2.11
CA CYS A 40 -2.62 11.57 1.64
C CYS A 40 -3.63 11.11 2.71
N HIS A 41 -3.33 10.03 3.43
CA HIS A 41 -4.17 9.59 4.56
C HIS A 41 -4.13 10.55 5.75
N ALA A 42 -2.98 11.15 6.05
CA ALA A 42 -2.88 12.17 7.09
C ALA A 42 -3.76 13.39 6.77
N ILE A 43 -3.76 13.86 5.51
CA ILE A 43 -4.63 14.96 5.05
C ILE A 43 -6.11 14.56 5.17
N LEU A 44 -6.49 13.35 4.72
CA LEU A 44 -7.87 12.87 4.85
C LEU A 44 -8.30 12.67 6.31
N GLY A 45 -7.37 12.25 7.16
CA GLY A 45 -7.57 12.09 8.60
C GLY A 45 -7.82 13.42 9.30
N SER A 46 -6.99 14.43 9.03
CA SER A 46 -7.15 15.76 9.63
C SER A 46 -8.49 16.41 9.25
N LEU A 47 -8.99 16.16 8.04
CA LEU A 47 -10.29 16.66 7.60
C LEU A 47 -11.48 16.01 8.33
N ARG A 48 -11.31 14.79 8.84
CA ARG A 48 -12.34 14.14 9.68
C ARG A 48 -12.37 14.68 11.10
N GLU A 49 -11.21 15.04 11.65
CA GLU A 49 -11.11 15.60 13.01
C GLU A 49 -11.67 17.02 13.12
N HIS A 50 -11.62 17.81 12.04
CA HIS A 50 -12.11 19.20 12.01
C HIS A 50 -13.56 19.34 11.54
N LYS A 51 -14.32 18.24 11.53
CA LYS A 51 -15.69 18.20 10.97
C LYS A 51 -16.72 18.62 12.03
N ASP A 52 -16.73 19.90 12.39
CA ASP A 52 -17.74 20.51 13.29
C ASP A 52 -19.04 20.92 12.56
N SER A 53 -19.07 20.83 11.22
CA SER A 53 -20.23 21.13 10.38
C SER A 53 -20.33 20.12 9.23
N ASP A 54 -21.54 19.91 8.71
CA ASP A 54 -21.83 18.96 7.62
C ASP A 54 -21.28 19.42 6.25
N GLU A 55 -20.35 20.38 6.25
CA GLU A 55 -19.75 20.97 5.07
C GLU A 55 -18.66 20.05 4.49
N TYR A 56 -18.77 19.78 3.19
CA TYR A 56 -17.82 18.93 2.48
C TYR A 56 -16.54 19.71 2.19
N VAL A 57 -15.48 19.47 2.97
CA VAL A 57 -14.18 20.14 2.78
C VAL A 57 -13.36 19.39 1.73
N ILE A 58 -12.97 20.10 0.66
CA ILE A 58 -12.14 19.55 -0.40
C ILE A 58 -10.68 19.42 0.10
N PRO A 59 -10.08 18.21 0.08
CA PRO A 59 -8.67 18.02 0.46
C PRO A 59 -7.73 18.76 -0.47
N ARG A 60 -6.73 19.44 0.11
CA ARG A 60 -5.67 20.14 -0.62
C ARG A 60 -4.31 19.75 -0.05
N GLY A 61 -3.29 19.68 -0.90
CA GLY A 61 -1.94 19.29 -0.53
C GLY A 61 -1.47 18.01 -1.22
N ASP A 62 -0.15 17.84 -1.33
CA ASP A 62 0.47 16.72 -2.04
C ASP A 62 -0.14 16.49 -3.44
N TRP A 63 -0.47 15.24 -3.79
CA TRP A 63 -1.04 14.88 -5.08
C TRP A 63 -2.54 15.20 -5.21
N PHE A 64 -3.23 15.69 -4.17
CA PHE A 64 -4.62 16.17 -4.29
C PHE A 64 -4.75 17.36 -5.25
N SER A 65 -3.64 18.06 -5.53
CA SER A 65 -3.59 19.12 -6.55
C SER A 65 -3.71 18.61 -7.99
N ARG A 66 -3.49 17.31 -8.23
CA ARG A 66 -3.42 16.70 -9.56
C ARG A 66 -4.49 15.65 -9.81
N VAL A 67 -4.85 14.90 -8.79
CA VAL A 67 -5.81 13.78 -8.88
C VAL A 67 -6.76 13.82 -7.69
N SER A 68 -8.02 13.43 -7.91
CA SER A 68 -9.05 13.44 -6.86
C SER A 68 -8.75 12.42 -5.75
N CYS A 69 -8.13 11.29 -6.10
CA CYS A 69 -7.81 10.20 -5.17
C CYS A 69 -6.32 9.84 -5.24
N PRO A 70 -5.43 10.70 -4.69
CA PRO A 70 -3.98 10.52 -4.80
C PRO A 70 -3.42 9.32 -4.03
N HIS A 71 -4.12 8.86 -2.99
CA HIS A 71 -3.74 7.68 -2.23
C HIS A 71 -3.78 6.41 -3.11
N TYR A 72 -4.72 6.31 -4.06
CA TYR A 72 -4.73 5.19 -5.03
C TYR A 72 -3.64 5.27 -6.06
N LEU A 73 -3.32 6.48 -6.51
CA LEU A 73 -2.15 6.67 -7.36
C LEU A 73 -0.88 6.23 -6.64
N ALA A 74 -0.75 6.54 -5.35
CA ALA A 74 0.39 6.14 -4.53
C ALA A 74 0.46 4.62 -4.37
N GLU A 75 -0.68 3.96 -4.21
CA GLU A 75 -0.78 2.51 -4.12
C GLU A 75 -0.39 1.79 -5.41
N ILE A 76 -0.76 2.32 -6.57
CA ILE A 76 -0.28 1.83 -7.88
C ILE A 76 1.25 1.95 -7.96
N VAL A 77 1.83 3.07 -7.50
CA VAL A 77 3.29 3.26 -7.46
C VAL A 77 3.96 2.26 -6.53
N ILE A 78 3.36 1.96 -5.38
CA ILE A 78 3.83 0.95 -4.42
C ILE A 78 3.90 -0.44 -5.09
N TYR A 79 2.83 -0.87 -5.77
CA TYR A 79 2.82 -2.17 -6.46
C TYR A 79 3.80 -2.24 -7.62
N PHE A 80 3.97 -1.12 -8.34
CA PHE A 80 4.96 -1.02 -9.40
C PHE A 80 6.39 -1.17 -8.84
N GLY A 81 6.67 -0.57 -7.68
CA GLY A 81 7.93 -0.75 -6.95
C GLY A 81 8.16 -2.22 -6.54
N LEU A 82 7.13 -2.90 -6.01
CA LEU A 82 7.20 -4.32 -5.69
C LEU A 82 7.47 -5.20 -6.91
N LEU A 83 6.82 -4.91 -8.04
CA LEU A 83 7.02 -5.63 -9.30
C LEU A 83 8.46 -5.50 -9.82
N ILE A 84 9.03 -4.30 -9.74
CA ILE A 84 10.43 -4.07 -10.11
C ILE A 84 11.37 -4.76 -9.13
N ALA A 85 11.11 -4.66 -7.82
CA ALA A 85 11.95 -5.29 -6.80
C ALA A 85 12.00 -6.81 -6.95
N SER A 86 10.91 -7.44 -7.39
CA SER A 86 10.87 -8.88 -7.68
C SER A 86 11.45 -9.29 -9.03
N GLY A 87 12.01 -8.34 -9.79
CA GLY A 87 12.52 -8.60 -11.14
C GLY A 87 11.43 -9.04 -12.12
N GLY A 88 10.16 -8.70 -11.86
CA GLY A 88 9.01 -9.14 -12.66
C GLY A 88 8.63 -10.62 -12.51
N SER A 89 9.29 -11.36 -11.61
CA SER A 89 9.16 -12.82 -11.49
C SER A 89 8.29 -13.29 -10.32
N ASP A 90 8.04 -12.46 -9.29
CA ASP A 90 7.04 -12.81 -8.27
C ASP A 90 5.63 -12.55 -8.78
N ILE A 91 5.11 -13.54 -9.49
CA ILE A 91 3.69 -13.68 -9.79
C ILE A 91 2.90 -13.73 -8.47
N SER A 92 3.52 -14.15 -7.35
CA SER A 92 2.94 -14.28 -6.01
C SER A 92 2.19 -13.03 -5.50
N ILE A 93 2.71 -11.83 -5.76
CA ILE A 93 2.09 -10.56 -5.32
C ILE A 93 0.89 -10.20 -6.22
N ALA A 94 1.02 -10.43 -7.53
CA ALA A 94 -0.11 -10.35 -8.46
C ALA A 94 -1.16 -11.43 -8.15
N ASN A 95 -0.72 -12.61 -7.68
CA ASN A 95 -1.58 -13.73 -7.33
C ASN A 95 -2.34 -13.44 -6.02
N LEU A 96 -1.71 -12.84 -5.01
CA LEU A 96 -2.39 -12.35 -3.81
C LEU A 96 -3.45 -11.30 -4.16
N SER A 97 -3.08 -10.38 -5.06
CA SER A 97 -3.95 -9.32 -5.58
C SER A 97 -5.11 -9.87 -6.42
N PHE A 98 -4.89 -10.93 -7.19
CA PHE A 98 -5.94 -11.59 -7.96
C PHE A 98 -6.83 -12.46 -7.06
N SER A 99 -6.23 -13.20 -6.12
CA SER A 99 -6.93 -14.09 -5.19
C SER A 99 -7.92 -13.32 -4.34
N ALA A 100 -7.53 -12.20 -3.73
CA ALA A 100 -8.48 -11.50 -2.88
C ALA A 100 -9.57 -10.73 -3.67
N VAL A 101 -9.36 -10.39 -4.96
CA VAL A 101 -10.43 -9.98 -5.89
C VAL A 101 -11.42 -11.11 -6.16
N GLN A 102 -10.93 -12.33 -6.41
CA GLN A 102 -11.80 -13.49 -6.64
C GLN A 102 -12.55 -13.89 -5.36
N THR A 103 -11.91 -13.84 -4.19
CA THR A 103 -12.53 -14.09 -2.89
C THR A 103 -13.66 -13.09 -2.64
N HIS A 104 -13.46 -11.81 -2.94
CA HIS A 104 -14.50 -10.79 -2.80
C HIS A 104 -15.71 -11.02 -3.72
N LYS A 105 -15.47 -11.35 -4.99
CA LYS A 105 -16.54 -11.73 -5.94
C LYS A 105 -17.32 -12.96 -5.46
N TRP A 106 -16.64 -13.96 -4.92
CA TRP A 106 -17.29 -15.14 -4.35
C TRP A 106 -18.15 -14.78 -3.13
N TYR A 107 -17.67 -13.92 -2.22
CA TYR A 107 -18.46 -13.44 -1.08
C TYR A 107 -19.74 -12.71 -1.50
N LEU A 108 -19.66 -11.82 -2.50
CA LEU A 108 -20.82 -11.12 -3.08
C LEU A 108 -21.84 -12.06 -3.72
N GLN A 109 -21.39 -13.18 -4.32
CA GLN A 109 -22.28 -14.16 -4.95
C GLN A 109 -22.86 -15.17 -3.96
N LYS A 110 -22.15 -15.46 -2.86
CA LYS A 110 -22.51 -16.51 -1.90
C LYS A 110 -23.47 -16.01 -0.81
N PHE A 111 -23.38 -14.74 -0.43
CA PHE A 111 -24.13 -14.17 0.69
C PHE A 111 -24.96 -12.96 0.22
N GLU A 112 -26.29 -13.09 0.23
CA GLU A 112 -27.20 -12.01 -0.21
C GLU A 112 -27.11 -10.75 0.67
N ASP A 113 -26.83 -10.91 1.96
CA ASP A 113 -26.67 -9.82 2.93
C ASP A 113 -25.21 -9.32 3.07
N TYR A 114 -24.30 -9.72 2.17
CA TYR A 114 -22.92 -9.23 2.23
C TYR A 114 -22.86 -7.72 1.91
N PRO A 115 -22.26 -6.90 2.77
CA PRO A 115 -22.21 -5.45 2.56
C PRO A 115 -21.42 -5.13 1.29
N ARG A 116 -22.11 -4.66 0.25
CA ARG A 116 -21.55 -4.28 -1.06
C ARG A 116 -20.57 -3.10 -1.00
N SER A 117 -20.45 -2.46 0.17
CA SER A 117 -19.49 -1.38 0.45
C SER A 117 -18.11 -1.88 0.88
N ARG A 118 -17.92 -3.19 1.10
CA ARG A 118 -16.59 -3.76 1.33
C ARG A 118 -15.85 -3.87 0.02
N TYR A 119 -14.54 -3.72 0.08
CA TYR A 119 -13.67 -3.83 -1.08
C TYR A 119 -12.82 -5.09 -0.99
N ALA A 120 -12.38 -5.57 -2.13
CA ALA A 120 -11.74 -6.87 -2.22
C ALA A 120 -10.36 -6.94 -1.57
N ILE A 121 -9.58 -5.89 -1.77
CA ILE A 121 -8.18 -5.78 -1.34
C ILE A 121 -7.88 -4.35 -0.95
N ILE A 122 -8.38 -3.40 -1.76
CA ILE A 122 -8.08 -1.99 -1.65
C ILE A 122 -9.38 -1.21 -1.69
N PRO A 123 -9.67 -0.33 -0.72
CA PRO A 123 -10.81 0.57 -0.79
C PRO A 123 -10.78 1.40 -2.08
N ASN A 124 -11.88 1.51 -2.84
CA ASN A 124 -12.06 2.27 -4.10
C ASN A 124 -11.03 2.12 -5.27
N VAL A 125 -10.37 0.97 -5.40
CA VAL A 125 -9.66 0.60 -6.67
C VAL A 125 -10.24 -0.66 -7.32
N CYS A 126 -10.97 -1.49 -6.57
CA CYS A 126 -11.69 -2.68 -7.04
C CYS A 126 -13.01 -2.87 -6.30
#